data_AF-A0A7L0LP77-F1
#
_entry.id   AF-A0A7L0LP77-F1
#
_cell.length_a   1.000
_cell.length_b   1.000
_cell.length_c   1.000
_cell.angle_alpha   90.00
_cell.angle_beta   90.00
_cell.angle_gamma   90.00
#
_symmetry.space_group_name_H-M   'P 1'
#
loop_
_entity.id
_entity.type
_entity.pdbx_description
1 polymer ?
#
loop_
_entity_poly.entity_id
_entity_poly.type
_entity_poly.pdbx_seq_one_letter_code
_entity_poly.pdbx_strand_id
1 'polypeptide(L)'
;LQTDFGLQVTYDEDQVIMLAVPSSYFGASCGLCGNFNEDIDDEAMVPNGHHASDETQLGDSWKVGDVPGCSAGCGSECPVCDAVKVQPYRGDRYCGVITQAGGPFQECHHVINPEPFLQDCAFDACHYKGHRDTVCQGVSAYVTACQSHGVVVKTWRTAEFCALSCPTHSHYELCGSPCQPTCHTPSVPNSCPVTPCSEGCVCDTGYVLSGSDCVPPSECGCEYLGHYYEKDTEFYPSCRERCRCSTNGTVTCQEAFCSAHEECRVEDGVLGCHPTGYGRLVVSGDPHYVTFDGRTFNIPGSCTYVLARVCEPARWLVNFTVLVEHEAGSHGDPVLMKRVVVSIHGYTVTMERGRRWEVDLERYTLPLVTEDKNLRIGQEGSNIILHTAAGVRILYNTATFLLITVPNIYHGRLCGLGGDYDGDPSDDFRLPSGALAGTTQEFVTSWKVSEKDRACSDGCDDGTCSRCDVANEATYGRNRSCGIIRDAEGPFRGCHPRVSPVEYFTHCVHDVCAAHGDRAALCHALQAYATACQAAGATVKAWRTKEFCPLSCPPNSHYELCTHTCDLTCAALVGPAPCTWGCFEGCQCDEGFVFD
;
A
#
# COMPACT_ATOMS: atom_id res chain seq x y z
N LEU A 1 -21.40 -5.14 -18.10
CA LEU A 1 -22.74 -4.66 -17.68
C LEU A 1 -23.57 -4.32 -18.92
N GLN A 2 -24.85 -4.70 -18.96
CA GLN A 2 -25.79 -4.28 -20.00
C GLN A 2 -27.11 -3.86 -19.35
N THR A 3 -27.66 -2.71 -19.76
CA THR A 3 -28.94 -2.19 -19.26
C THR A 3 -30.08 -2.50 -20.22
N ASP A 4 -31.31 -2.43 -19.72
CA ASP A 4 -32.55 -2.60 -20.50
C ASP A 4 -32.78 -1.48 -21.52
N PHE A 5 -32.25 -0.28 -21.27
CA PHE A 5 -32.23 0.84 -22.21
C PHE A 5 -31.04 0.80 -23.20
N GLY A 6 -30.22 -0.25 -23.17
CA GLY A 6 -29.22 -0.55 -24.20
C GLY A 6 -27.82 0.02 -23.99
N LEU A 7 -27.53 0.65 -22.83
CA LEU A 7 -26.15 0.99 -22.46
C LEU A 7 -25.37 -0.30 -22.15
N GLN A 8 -24.18 -0.39 -22.71
CA GLN A 8 -23.22 -1.45 -22.41
C GLN A 8 -21.96 -0.84 -21.82
N VAL A 9 -21.49 -1.40 -20.71
CA VAL A 9 -20.24 -1.02 -20.06
C VAL A 9 -19.38 -2.28 -19.94
N THR A 10 -18.20 -2.23 -20.51
CA THR A 10 -17.17 -3.27 -20.37
C THR A 10 -16.01 -2.67 -19.61
N TYR A 11 -15.51 -3.40 -18.62
CA TYR A 11 -14.36 -3.02 -17.82
C TYR A 11 -13.52 -4.27 -17.58
N ASP A 12 -12.21 -4.18 -17.77
CA ASP A 12 -11.27 -5.30 -17.63
C ASP A 12 -10.62 -5.38 -16.24
N GLU A 13 -11.16 -4.65 -15.26
CA GLU A 13 -10.66 -4.56 -13.88
C GLU A 13 -9.28 -3.91 -13.73
N ASP A 14 -8.69 -3.42 -14.82
CA ASP A 14 -7.37 -2.80 -14.84
C ASP A 14 -7.45 -1.41 -15.49
N GLN A 15 -7.40 -1.31 -16.82
CA GLN A 15 -7.17 -0.04 -17.52
C GLN A 15 -8.19 0.32 -18.60
N VAL A 16 -8.99 -0.63 -19.08
CA VAL A 16 -9.88 -0.40 -20.23
C VAL A 16 -11.33 -0.38 -19.78
N ILE A 17 -11.95 0.80 -19.87
CA ILE A 17 -13.40 0.98 -19.80
C ILE A 17 -13.94 1.33 -21.19
N MET A 18 -14.93 0.58 -21.65
CA MET A 18 -15.65 0.85 -22.90
C MET A 18 -17.13 1.07 -22.63
N LEU A 19 -17.66 2.13 -23.23
CA LEU A 19 -19.06 2.50 -23.17
C LEU A 19 -19.65 2.41 -24.58
N ALA A 20 -20.75 1.66 -24.74
CA ALA A 20 -21.53 1.67 -25.96
C ALA A 20 -22.96 2.10 -25.64
N VAL A 21 -23.43 3.14 -26.33
CA VAL A 21 -24.78 3.67 -26.20
C VAL A 21 -25.55 3.52 -27.51
N PRO A 22 -26.88 3.29 -27.48
CA PRO A 22 -27.69 3.29 -28.68
C PRO A 22 -27.70 4.67 -29.36
N SER A 23 -27.92 4.71 -30.68
CA SER A 23 -28.02 5.97 -31.46
C SER A 23 -29.15 6.91 -30.99
N SER A 24 -30.07 6.44 -30.14
CA SER A 24 -31.05 7.30 -29.48
C SER A 24 -30.43 8.33 -28.53
N TYR A 25 -29.16 8.16 -28.15
CA TYR A 25 -28.40 9.10 -27.32
C TYR A 25 -27.66 10.17 -28.14
N PHE A 26 -27.82 10.19 -29.46
CA PHE A 26 -27.14 11.13 -30.35
C PHE A 26 -27.38 12.59 -29.93
N GLY A 27 -26.30 13.32 -29.66
CA GLY A 27 -26.31 14.71 -29.18
C GLY A 27 -26.89 14.90 -27.77
N ALA A 28 -27.15 13.82 -27.03
CA ALA A 28 -27.76 13.86 -25.70
C ALA A 28 -26.78 13.50 -24.57
N SER A 29 -25.58 13.00 -24.89
CA SER A 29 -24.54 12.74 -23.90
C SER A 29 -23.74 14.00 -23.58
N CYS A 30 -23.07 13.99 -22.43
CA CYS A 30 -22.04 14.95 -22.08
C CYS A 30 -21.08 14.31 -21.07
N GLY A 31 -19.82 14.77 -21.06
CA GLY A 31 -18.77 14.23 -20.20
C GLY A 31 -17.44 14.16 -20.92
N LEU A 32 -16.49 13.40 -20.36
CA LEU A 32 -15.16 13.19 -20.96
C LEU A 32 -15.19 12.40 -22.28
N CYS A 33 -16.27 11.66 -22.53
CA CYS A 33 -16.50 10.97 -23.81
C CYS A 33 -17.24 11.85 -24.82
N GLY A 34 -17.36 13.16 -24.57
CA GLY A 34 -18.00 14.10 -25.47
C GLY A 34 -19.54 14.00 -25.51
N ASN A 35 -20.12 14.48 -26.61
CA ASN A 35 -21.58 14.67 -26.73
C ASN A 35 -22.27 13.76 -27.75
N PHE A 36 -21.49 12.92 -28.44
CA PHE A 36 -21.97 11.92 -29.39
C PHE A 36 -22.83 12.52 -30.52
N ASN A 37 -22.36 13.60 -31.15
CA ASN A 37 -23.03 14.26 -32.27
C ASN A 37 -22.27 14.16 -33.63
N GLU A 38 -21.18 13.39 -33.68
CA GLU A 38 -20.25 13.24 -34.82
C GLU A 38 -19.44 14.50 -35.20
N ASP A 39 -19.46 15.55 -34.38
CA ASP A 39 -18.67 16.77 -34.55
C ASP A 39 -17.41 16.74 -33.68
N ILE A 40 -16.29 16.37 -34.30
CA ILE A 40 -14.99 16.27 -33.60
C ILE A 40 -14.53 17.60 -32.99
N ASP A 41 -15.03 18.74 -33.48
CA ASP A 41 -14.58 20.04 -33.02
C ASP A 41 -15.11 20.34 -31.61
N ASP A 42 -16.24 19.76 -31.18
CA ASP A 42 -16.91 20.04 -29.90
C ASP A 42 -16.84 18.91 -28.84
N GLU A 43 -15.94 17.95 -29.03
CA GLU A 43 -15.75 16.84 -28.08
C GLU A 43 -15.05 17.28 -26.78
N ALA A 44 -14.24 18.34 -26.84
CA ALA A 44 -13.49 18.88 -25.69
C ALA A 44 -14.25 20.01 -24.97
N MET A 45 -15.55 19.83 -24.73
CA MET A 45 -16.40 20.82 -24.08
C MET A 45 -16.46 20.63 -22.57
N VAL A 46 -16.34 21.73 -21.83
CA VAL A 46 -16.54 21.77 -20.38
C VAL A 46 -18.03 22.03 -20.05
N PRO A 47 -18.51 21.77 -18.81
CA PRO A 47 -19.95 21.81 -18.50
C PRO A 47 -20.67 23.15 -18.75
N ASN A 48 -19.92 24.26 -18.84
CA ASN A 48 -20.47 25.58 -19.12
C ASN A 48 -20.64 25.89 -20.62
N GLY A 49 -20.35 24.92 -21.51
CA GLY A 49 -20.49 25.05 -22.96
C GLY A 49 -19.33 25.78 -23.65
N HIS A 50 -18.18 25.93 -22.99
CA HIS A 50 -16.95 26.42 -23.60
C HIS A 50 -15.98 25.27 -23.89
N HIS A 51 -15.08 25.47 -24.87
CA HIS A 51 -13.98 24.53 -25.11
C HIS A 51 -12.95 24.60 -24.00
N ALA A 52 -12.42 23.45 -23.62
CA ALA A 52 -11.24 23.36 -22.78
C ALA A 52 -10.01 23.91 -23.53
N SER A 53 -9.12 24.60 -22.82
CA SER A 53 -7.84 25.10 -23.33
C SER A 53 -6.81 23.99 -23.52
N ASP A 54 -6.93 22.92 -22.74
CA ASP A 54 -6.05 21.76 -22.69
C ASP A 54 -6.77 20.58 -22.02
N GLU A 55 -6.16 19.40 -22.10
CA GLU A 55 -6.70 18.14 -21.57
C GLU A 55 -6.82 18.15 -20.03
N THR A 56 -5.96 18.91 -19.34
CA THR A 56 -6.00 19.03 -17.88
C THR A 56 -7.25 19.79 -17.45
N GLN A 57 -7.57 20.90 -18.12
CA GLN A 57 -8.78 21.66 -17.88
C GLN A 57 -10.03 20.82 -18.20
N LEU A 58 -10.01 20.05 -19.30
CA LEU A 58 -11.11 19.15 -19.65
C LEU A 58 -11.38 18.16 -18.51
N GLY A 59 -10.33 17.45 -18.07
CA GLY A 59 -10.38 16.49 -16.95
C GLY A 59 -10.91 17.12 -15.66
N ASP A 60 -10.35 18.26 -15.25
CA ASP A 60 -10.74 18.95 -14.02
C ASP A 60 -12.20 19.43 -14.06
N SER A 61 -12.67 19.90 -15.22
CA SER A 61 -14.01 20.46 -15.35
C SER A 61 -15.14 19.45 -15.13
N TRP A 62 -14.87 18.16 -15.41
CA TRP A 62 -15.82 17.05 -15.26
C TRP A 62 -15.66 16.28 -13.94
N LYS A 63 -14.80 16.78 -13.05
CA LYS A 63 -14.58 16.19 -11.73
C LYS A 63 -15.82 16.30 -10.85
N VAL A 64 -16.21 15.17 -10.25
CA VAL A 64 -17.44 15.06 -9.43
C VAL A 64 -17.22 15.28 -7.93
N GLY A 65 -15.97 15.39 -7.47
CA GLY A 65 -15.64 15.66 -6.07
C GLY A 65 -14.14 15.79 -5.81
N ASP A 66 -13.79 16.49 -4.72
CA ASP A 66 -12.41 16.62 -4.25
C ASP A 66 -12.04 15.45 -3.33
N VAL A 67 -11.05 14.65 -3.73
CA VAL A 67 -10.47 13.59 -2.91
C VAL A 67 -9.14 14.09 -2.33
N PRO A 68 -8.93 14.05 -0.99
CA PRO A 68 -7.67 14.46 -0.39
C PRO A 68 -6.48 13.69 -0.99
N GLY A 69 -5.49 14.41 -1.49
CA GLY A 69 -4.31 13.83 -2.16
C GLY A 69 -4.45 13.64 -3.68
N CYS A 70 -5.63 13.88 -4.25
CA CYS A 70 -5.86 13.87 -5.70
C CYS A 70 -5.68 15.28 -6.28
N SER A 71 -4.95 15.39 -7.40
CA SER A 71 -4.80 16.61 -8.19
C SER A 71 -5.36 16.43 -9.60
N ALA A 72 -5.78 17.53 -10.24
CA ALA A 72 -6.32 17.55 -11.60
C ALA A 72 -5.31 17.13 -12.69
N GLY A 73 -4.05 16.90 -12.30
CA GLY A 73 -2.95 16.52 -13.17
C GLY A 73 -1.65 16.47 -12.38
N CYS A 74 -0.54 16.30 -13.09
CA CYS A 74 0.84 16.21 -12.59
C CYS A 74 1.50 17.58 -12.27
N GLY A 75 0.78 18.70 -12.40
CA GLY A 75 1.35 20.05 -12.25
C GLY A 75 2.39 20.39 -13.34
N SER A 76 3.49 21.06 -12.97
CA SER A 76 4.57 21.44 -13.89
C SER A 76 5.61 20.33 -14.15
N GLU A 77 5.44 19.16 -13.54
CA GLU A 77 6.42 18.07 -13.52
C GLU A 77 5.87 16.76 -14.10
N CYS A 78 4.96 16.82 -15.08
CA CYS A 78 4.62 15.62 -15.84
C CYS A 78 5.90 15.01 -16.40
N PRO A 79 6.16 13.71 -16.17
CA PRO A 79 7.14 12.99 -16.95
C PRO A 79 6.79 13.21 -18.43
N VAL A 80 7.75 13.68 -19.23
CA VAL A 80 7.53 13.88 -20.67
C VAL A 80 8.33 12.84 -21.43
N CYS A 81 7.61 11.92 -22.07
CA CYS A 81 8.15 11.06 -23.10
C CYS A 81 8.07 11.78 -24.44
N ASP A 82 9.12 12.53 -24.76
CA ASP A 82 9.20 13.24 -26.03
C ASP A 82 9.19 12.26 -27.23
N ALA A 83 8.87 12.80 -28.40
CA ALA A 83 8.71 11.99 -29.62
C ALA A 83 9.94 11.15 -29.96
N VAL A 84 11.16 11.55 -29.56
CA VAL A 84 12.41 10.80 -29.81
C VAL A 84 12.51 9.61 -28.85
N LYS A 85 12.19 9.81 -27.58
CA LYS A 85 12.19 8.75 -26.56
C LYS A 85 11.11 7.69 -26.79
N VAL A 86 10.00 8.04 -27.42
CA VAL A 86 8.91 7.09 -27.75
C VAL A 86 9.27 6.17 -28.93
N GLN A 87 10.09 6.62 -29.89
CA GLN A 87 10.39 5.85 -31.11
C GLN A 87 10.85 4.40 -30.89
N PRO A 88 11.75 4.08 -29.95
CA PRO A 88 12.22 2.71 -29.73
C PRO A 88 11.08 1.74 -29.37
N TYR A 89 10.03 2.21 -28.70
CA TYR A 89 8.90 1.41 -28.23
C TYR A 89 7.85 1.14 -29.31
N ARG A 90 7.96 1.81 -30.47
CA ARG A 90 7.10 1.56 -31.63
C ARG A 90 7.51 0.34 -32.46
N GLY A 91 8.63 -0.31 -32.13
CA GLY A 91 9.10 -1.53 -32.79
C GLY A 91 8.44 -2.81 -32.27
N ASP A 92 8.57 -3.90 -33.04
CA ASP A 92 7.90 -5.20 -32.79
C ASP A 92 8.30 -5.90 -31.49
N ARG A 93 9.42 -5.50 -30.86
CA ARG A 93 9.81 -6.00 -29.53
C ARG A 93 8.93 -5.43 -28.40
N TYR A 94 8.15 -4.39 -28.70
CA TYR A 94 7.27 -3.66 -27.81
C TYR A 94 5.88 -3.53 -28.46
N CYS A 95 5.45 -2.32 -28.82
CA CYS A 95 4.09 -2.05 -29.29
C CYS A 95 3.89 -2.25 -30.80
N GLY A 96 4.96 -2.42 -31.58
CA GLY A 96 4.89 -2.50 -33.04
C GLY A 96 4.01 -3.62 -33.60
N VAL A 97 3.79 -4.68 -32.81
CA VAL A 97 2.85 -5.77 -33.14
C VAL A 97 1.44 -5.26 -33.46
N ILE A 98 1.02 -4.12 -32.89
CA ILE A 98 -0.29 -3.49 -33.10
C ILE A 98 -0.51 -3.12 -34.57
N THR A 99 0.51 -2.58 -35.24
CA THR A 99 0.43 -2.12 -36.64
C THR A 99 1.10 -3.06 -37.64
N GLN A 100 1.62 -4.20 -37.18
CA GLN A 100 2.39 -5.13 -38.00
C GLN A 100 1.57 -5.65 -39.19
N ALA A 101 2.02 -5.34 -40.41
CA ALA A 101 1.41 -5.84 -41.64
C ALA A 101 1.51 -7.38 -41.72
N GLY A 102 0.38 -8.04 -41.97
CA GLY A 102 0.31 -9.51 -41.94
C GLY A 102 0.37 -10.12 -40.53
N GLY A 103 0.39 -9.27 -39.49
CA GLY A 103 0.45 -9.66 -38.10
C GLY A 103 -0.88 -10.17 -37.53
N PRO A 104 -0.94 -10.37 -36.20
CA PRO A 104 -2.10 -11.00 -35.55
C PRO A 104 -3.39 -10.17 -35.63
N PHE A 105 -3.28 -8.86 -35.83
CA PHE A 105 -4.40 -7.91 -35.85
C PHE A 105 -4.78 -7.42 -37.25
N GLN A 106 -4.24 -8.00 -38.32
CA GLN A 106 -4.45 -7.52 -39.69
C GLN A 106 -5.93 -7.30 -40.05
N GLU A 107 -6.81 -8.22 -39.66
CA GLU A 107 -8.25 -8.09 -39.94
C GLU A 107 -8.87 -6.90 -39.20
N CYS A 108 -8.36 -6.56 -38.02
CA CYS A 108 -8.84 -5.46 -37.21
C CYS A 108 -8.40 -4.09 -37.75
N HIS A 109 -7.27 -4.01 -38.47
CA HIS A 109 -6.80 -2.77 -39.10
C HIS A 109 -7.82 -2.16 -40.07
N HIS A 110 -8.74 -2.97 -40.60
CA HIS A 110 -9.82 -2.54 -41.48
C HIS A 110 -11.06 -1.99 -40.74
N VAL A 111 -11.16 -2.27 -39.43
CA VAL A 111 -12.30 -1.91 -38.58
C VAL A 111 -11.92 -0.78 -37.62
N ILE A 112 -10.73 -0.85 -37.03
CA ILE A 112 -10.22 0.09 -36.03
C ILE A 112 -8.83 0.54 -36.45
N ASN A 113 -8.62 1.87 -36.53
CA ASN A 113 -7.32 2.44 -36.81
C ASN A 113 -6.31 2.07 -35.70
N PRO A 114 -5.22 1.34 -36.01
CA PRO A 114 -4.25 0.90 -35.00
C PRO A 114 -3.29 2.00 -34.52
N GLU A 115 -3.17 3.12 -35.24
CA GLU A 115 -2.14 4.14 -34.93
C GLU A 115 -2.30 4.81 -33.56
N PRO A 116 -3.51 5.22 -33.09
CA PRO A 116 -3.69 5.75 -31.75
C PRO A 116 -3.26 4.76 -30.65
N PHE A 117 -3.67 3.49 -30.78
CA PHE A 117 -3.28 2.42 -29.83
C PHE A 117 -1.77 2.17 -29.80
N LEU A 118 -1.09 2.23 -30.95
CA LEU A 118 0.36 2.15 -31.02
C LEU A 118 1.02 3.34 -30.33
N GLN A 119 0.49 4.54 -30.54
CA GLN A 119 1.02 5.76 -29.93
C GLN A 119 0.89 5.71 -28.41
N ASP A 120 -0.29 5.36 -27.89
CA ASP A 120 -0.55 5.26 -26.45
C ASP A 120 0.31 4.17 -25.81
N CYS A 121 0.32 2.96 -26.39
CA CYS A 121 1.18 1.88 -25.92
C CYS A 121 2.66 2.29 -25.91
N ALA A 122 3.16 2.96 -26.96
CA ALA A 122 4.56 3.36 -27.02
C ALA A 122 4.90 4.53 -26.07
N PHE A 123 3.92 5.39 -25.79
CA PHE A 123 4.03 6.48 -24.82
C PHE A 123 4.10 5.91 -23.40
N ASP A 124 3.19 5.01 -23.05
CA ASP A 124 3.17 4.35 -21.75
C ASP A 124 4.40 3.46 -21.58
N ALA A 125 4.74 2.65 -22.58
CA ALA A 125 5.99 1.90 -22.58
C ALA A 125 7.19 2.83 -22.43
N CYS A 126 7.19 4.05 -22.95
CA CYS A 126 8.26 4.99 -22.68
C CYS A 126 8.30 5.43 -21.21
N HIS A 127 7.15 5.75 -20.61
CA HIS A 127 7.08 6.11 -19.20
C HIS A 127 7.53 4.99 -18.26
N TYR A 128 7.13 3.77 -18.59
CA TYR A 128 7.48 2.57 -17.83
C TYR A 128 8.70 1.85 -18.43
N LYS A 129 9.52 2.54 -19.25
CA LYS A 129 10.83 2.08 -19.75
C LYS A 129 10.81 0.71 -20.44
N GLY A 130 9.74 0.41 -21.15
CA GLY A 130 9.51 -0.83 -21.88
C GLY A 130 9.05 -1.99 -21.00
N HIS A 131 8.58 -1.70 -19.77
CA HIS A 131 8.05 -2.71 -18.87
C HIS A 131 7.04 -3.59 -19.60
N ARG A 132 7.23 -4.90 -19.48
CA ARG A 132 6.50 -5.84 -20.32
C ARG A 132 5.01 -5.74 -20.06
N ASP A 133 4.58 -5.62 -18.80
CA ASP A 133 3.15 -5.53 -18.47
C ASP A 133 2.49 -4.30 -19.06
N THR A 134 3.14 -3.13 -19.05
CA THR A 134 2.62 -1.92 -19.70
C THR A 134 2.45 -2.10 -21.21
N VAL A 135 3.44 -2.72 -21.86
CA VAL A 135 3.34 -3.05 -23.28
C VAL A 135 2.21 -4.04 -23.52
N CYS A 136 2.10 -5.06 -22.69
CA CYS A 136 1.06 -6.09 -22.81
C CYS A 136 -0.32 -5.51 -22.56
N GLN A 137 -0.49 -4.58 -21.62
CA GLN A 137 -1.74 -3.84 -21.38
C GLN A 137 -2.11 -3.01 -22.60
N GLY A 138 -1.17 -2.21 -23.14
CA GLY A 138 -1.41 -1.42 -24.36
C GLY A 138 -1.79 -2.27 -25.58
N VAL A 139 -1.15 -3.44 -25.76
CA VAL A 139 -1.53 -4.39 -26.84
C VAL A 139 -2.88 -5.05 -26.53
N SER A 140 -3.15 -5.40 -25.27
CA SER A 140 -4.42 -6.01 -24.85
C SER A 140 -5.59 -5.05 -25.06
N ALA A 141 -5.40 -3.75 -24.85
CA ALA A 141 -6.43 -2.74 -25.12
C ALA A 141 -6.88 -2.76 -26.59
N TYR A 142 -5.95 -2.92 -27.52
CA TYR A 142 -6.29 -3.08 -28.94
C TYR A 142 -6.99 -4.41 -29.22
N VAL A 143 -6.54 -5.51 -28.59
CA VAL A 143 -7.19 -6.83 -28.70
C VAL A 143 -8.66 -6.75 -28.25
N THR A 144 -8.91 -6.16 -27.09
CA THR A 144 -10.25 -5.99 -26.50
C THR A 144 -11.13 -5.13 -27.42
N ALA A 145 -10.60 -4.05 -27.98
CA ALA A 145 -11.31 -3.23 -28.95
C ALA A 145 -11.64 -4.02 -30.23
N CYS A 146 -10.71 -4.79 -30.78
CA CYS A 146 -10.96 -5.63 -31.95
C CYS A 146 -12.06 -6.68 -31.68
N GLN A 147 -11.98 -7.35 -30.54
CA GLN A 147 -12.92 -8.39 -30.16
C GLN A 147 -14.32 -7.86 -29.89
N SER A 148 -14.46 -6.65 -29.33
CA SER A 148 -15.78 -6.02 -29.12
C SER A 148 -16.53 -5.75 -30.43
N HIS A 149 -15.80 -5.57 -31.54
CA HIS A 149 -16.34 -5.49 -32.90
C HIS A 149 -16.51 -6.87 -33.58
N GLY A 150 -16.32 -7.96 -32.86
CA GLY A 150 -16.45 -9.33 -33.37
C GLY A 150 -15.33 -9.75 -34.32
N VAL A 151 -14.21 -9.03 -34.34
CA VAL A 151 -13.06 -9.37 -35.18
C VAL A 151 -12.31 -10.56 -34.59
N VAL A 152 -11.98 -11.55 -35.43
CA VAL A 152 -11.17 -12.70 -35.02
C VAL A 152 -9.70 -12.29 -34.98
N VAL A 153 -9.15 -12.20 -33.78
CA VAL A 153 -7.73 -11.91 -33.52
C VAL A 153 -6.92 -13.22 -33.56
N LYS A 154 -5.75 -13.20 -34.20
CA LYS A 154 -4.82 -14.36 -34.19
C LYS A 154 -3.90 -14.30 -32.96
N THR A 155 -3.26 -15.42 -32.64
CA THR A 155 -2.32 -15.54 -31.51
C THR A 155 -1.25 -14.46 -31.56
N TRP A 156 -1.22 -13.62 -30.52
CA TRP A 156 -0.25 -12.54 -30.35
C TRP A 156 0.61 -12.74 -29.10
N ARG A 157 0.09 -13.41 -28.06
CA ARG A 157 0.86 -13.84 -26.89
C ARG A 157 1.70 -15.08 -27.22
N THR A 158 2.96 -15.07 -26.83
CA THR A 158 3.90 -16.19 -26.93
C THR A 158 4.65 -16.38 -25.61
N ALA A 159 5.42 -17.47 -25.47
CA ALA A 159 6.24 -17.69 -24.28
C ALA A 159 7.26 -16.55 -24.04
N GLU A 160 7.70 -15.88 -25.10
CA GLU A 160 8.66 -14.77 -25.06
C GLU A 160 8.01 -13.37 -25.17
N PHE A 161 6.70 -13.32 -25.41
CA PHE A 161 5.95 -12.07 -25.60
C PHE A 161 4.57 -12.10 -24.95
N CYS A 162 4.44 -11.39 -23.83
CA CYS A 162 3.16 -11.21 -23.13
C CYS A 162 2.47 -12.53 -22.73
N ALA A 163 3.26 -13.54 -22.35
CA ALA A 163 2.76 -14.78 -21.80
C ALA A 163 1.81 -14.49 -20.63
N LEU A 164 0.64 -15.11 -20.64
CA LEU A 164 -0.37 -14.96 -19.60
C LEU A 164 -0.44 -16.26 -18.79
N SER A 165 -0.31 -16.14 -17.47
CA SER A 165 -0.46 -17.26 -16.55
C SER A 165 -1.85 -17.23 -15.94
N CYS A 166 -2.54 -18.37 -15.93
CA CYS A 166 -3.87 -18.50 -15.35
C CYS A 166 -3.83 -19.14 -13.96
N PRO A 167 -4.80 -18.83 -13.08
CA PRO A 167 -4.94 -19.48 -11.79
C PRO A 167 -5.02 -21.00 -11.89
N THR A 168 -4.77 -21.68 -10.77
CA THR A 168 -4.89 -23.15 -10.69
C THR A 168 -6.28 -23.58 -11.17
N HIS A 169 -6.34 -24.69 -11.94
CA HIS A 169 -7.56 -25.23 -12.53
C HIS A 169 -8.22 -24.35 -13.60
N SER A 170 -7.43 -23.53 -14.27
CA SER A 170 -7.86 -22.72 -15.42
C SER A 170 -6.76 -22.63 -16.47
N HIS A 171 -7.14 -22.28 -17.69
CA HIS A 171 -6.22 -22.08 -18.80
C HIS A 171 -6.56 -20.84 -19.61
N TYR A 172 -5.57 -20.33 -20.34
CA TYR A 172 -5.72 -19.14 -21.16
C TYR A 172 -6.44 -19.47 -22.49
N GLU A 173 -7.41 -18.64 -22.84
CA GLU A 173 -8.03 -18.61 -24.16
C GLU A 173 -8.00 -17.18 -24.74
N LEU A 174 -7.51 -17.04 -25.98
CA LEU A 174 -7.54 -15.75 -26.68
C LEU A 174 -8.97 -15.29 -26.99
N CYS A 175 -9.91 -16.22 -27.20
CA CYS A 175 -11.29 -15.92 -27.55
C CYS A 175 -12.18 -16.87 -26.75
N GLY A 176 -12.24 -16.62 -25.45
CA GLY A 176 -13.05 -17.37 -24.51
C GLY A 176 -14.51 -16.95 -24.54
N SER A 177 -15.41 -17.86 -24.14
CA SER A 177 -16.82 -17.54 -24.00
C SER A 177 -17.02 -16.45 -22.92
N PRO A 178 -17.86 -15.43 -23.17
CA PRO A 178 -18.17 -14.42 -22.16
C PRO A 178 -18.99 -14.98 -20.99
N CYS A 179 -19.50 -16.21 -21.10
CA CYS A 179 -20.18 -16.89 -20.00
C CYS A 179 -19.44 -18.18 -19.64
N GLN A 180 -18.94 -18.22 -18.42
CA GLN A 180 -18.39 -19.44 -17.82
C GLN A 180 -19.36 -20.00 -16.77
N PRO A 181 -19.35 -21.32 -16.53
CA PRO A 181 -20.02 -21.89 -15.37
C PRO A 181 -19.53 -21.22 -14.08
N THR A 182 -20.45 -20.74 -13.25
CA THR A 182 -20.14 -20.15 -11.94
C THR A 182 -20.71 -21.02 -10.83
N CYS A 183 -20.29 -20.80 -9.59
CA CYS A 183 -20.90 -21.46 -8.43
C CYS A 183 -22.40 -21.16 -8.28
N HIS A 184 -22.87 -20.01 -8.76
CA HIS A 184 -24.29 -19.67 -8.79
C HIS A 184 -25.01 -20.35 -9.97
N THR A 185 -24.39 -20.30 -11.15
CA THR A 185 -24.91 -20.85 -12.41
C THR A 185 -23.97 -21.94 -12.94
N PRO A 186 -24.11 -23.19 -12.44
CA PRO A 186 -23.19 -24.29 -12.77
C PRO A 186 -23.29 -24.77 -14.24
N SER A 187 -24.17 -24.17 -15.03
CA SER A 187 -24.29 -24.38 -16.47
C SER A 187 -24.42 -23.04 -17.19
N VAL A 188 -23.72 -22.89 -18.31
CA VAL A 188 -23.85 -21.72 -19.19
C VAL A 188 -25.28 -21.68 -19.75
N PRO A 189 -26.00 -20.56 -19.61
CA PRO A 189 -27.32 -20.42 -20.20
C PRO A 189 -27.30 -20.60 -21.72
N ASN A 190 -28.30 -21.27 -22.29
CA ASN A 190 -28.43 -21.43 -23.75
C ASN A 190 -28.54 -20.09 -24.50
N SER A 191 -28.88 -19.01 -23.80
CA SER A 191 -28.99 -17.65 -24.33
C SER A 191 -27.67 -16.86 -24.28
N CYS A 192 -26.56 -17.46 -23.83
CA CYS A 192 -25.27 -16.78 -23.80
C CYS A 192 -24.80 -16.48 -25.24
N PRO A 193 -24.42 -15.22 -25.54
CA PRO A 193 -23.84 -14.89 -26.83
C PRO A 193 -22.49 -15.60 -27.01
N VAL A 194 -22.27 -16.18 -28.19
CA VAL A 194 -20.98 -16.77 -28.57
C VAL A 194 -20.00 -15.68 -29.02
N THR A 195 -20.52 -14.54 -29.49
CA THR A 195 -19.75 -13.38 -29.96
C THR A 195 -20.41 -12.08 -29.50
N PRO A 196 -19.63 -11.03 -29.16
CA PRO A 196 -18.16 -11.02 -29.14
C PRO A 196 -17.60 -11.90 -28.00
N CYS A 197 -16.51 -12.63 -28.29
CA CYS A 197 -15.73 -13.35 -27.29
C CYS A 197 -14.72 -12.41 -26.63
N SER A 198 -14.10 -12.84 -25.53
CA SER A 198 -13.08 -12.06 -24.84
C SER A 198 -11.84 -12.90 -24.52
N GLU A 199 -10.66 -12.30 -24.63
CA GLU A 199 -9.41 -12.88 -24.13
C GLU A 199 -9.47 -13.01 -22.60
N GLY A 200 -9.02 -14.16 -22.05
CA GLY A 200 -8.93 -14.34 -20.61
C GLY A 200 -8.65 -15.77 -20.17
N CYS A 201 -8.69 -16.00 -18.85
CA CYS A 201 -8.62 -17.34 -18.27
C CYS A 201 -10.01 -17.99 -18.21
N VAL A 202 -10.06 -19.27 -18.53
CA VAL A 202 -11.26 -20.09 -18.54
C VAL A 202 -11.07 -21.28 -17.61
N CYS A 203 -12.05 -21.54 -16.75
CA CYS A 203 -11.99 -22.70 -15.86
C CYS A 203 -11.91 -24.02 -16.65
N ASP A 204 -11.09 -24.94 -16.16
CA ASP A 204 -10.94 -26.27 -16.74
C ASP A 204 -12.24 -27.08 -16.61
N THR A 205 -12.40 -28.09 -17.47
CA THR A 205 -13.58 -28.98 -17.42
C THR A 205 -13.70 -29.64 -16.03
N GLY A 206 -14.86 -29.45 -15.38
CA GLY A 206 -15.15 -29.95 -14.04
C GLY A 206 -14.97 -28.92 -12.91
N TYR A 207 -14.47 -27.73 -13.24
CA TYR A 207 -14.34 -26.60 -12.34
C TYR A 207 -15.33 -25.48 -12.71
N VAL A 208 -15.66 -24.65 -11.73
CA VAL A 208 -16.58 -23.52 -11.87
C VAL A 208 -15.98 -22.28 -11.22
N LEU A 209 -16.36 -21.10 -11.70
CA LEU A 209 -15.87 -19.83 -11.18
C LEU A 209 -16.51 -19.52 -9.81
N SER A 210 -15.66 -19.27 -8.81
CA SER A 210 -15.99 -18.76 -7.48
C SER A 210 -15.17 -17.50 -7.23
N GLY A 211 -15.78 -16.32 -7.42
CA GLY A 211 -15.00 -15.07 -7.41
C GLY A 211 -14.03 -15.05 -8.60
N SER A 212 -12.73 -14.92 -8.33
CA SER A 212 -11.66 -15.00 -9.33
C SER A 212 -11.07 -16.41 -9.52
N ASP A 213 -11.45 -17.37 -8.67
CA ASP A 213 -10.82 -18.68 -8.61
C ASP A 213 -11.68 -19.77 -9.25
N CYS A 214 -11.04 -20.73 -9.90
CA CYS A 214 -11.68 -21.92 -10.45
C CYS A 214 -11.65 -23.06 -9.43
N VAL A 215 -12.81 -23.41 -8.87
CA VAL A 215 -12.94 -24.39 -7.79
C VAL A 215 -13.82 -25.57 -8.21
N PRO A 216 -13.66 -26.75 -7.59
CA PRO A 216 -14.62 -27.83 -7.73
C PRO A 216 -16.01 -27.38 -7.23
N PRO A 217 -17.13 -27.87 -7.81
CA PRO A 217 -18.47 -27.50 -7.35
C PRO A 217 -18.74 -27.76 -5.85
N SER A 218 -18.02 -28.70 -5.23
CA SER A 218 -18.11 -28.98 -3.79
C SER A 218 -17.48 -27.89 -2.90
N GLU A 219 -16.63 -27.06 -3.48
CA GLU A 219 -15.95 -25.94 -2.81
C GLU A 219 -16.66 -24.60 -3.06
N CYS A 220 -17.80 -24.62 -3.75
CA CYS A 220 -18.63 -23.43 -3.91
C CYS A 220 -19.11 -22.88 -2.57
N GLY A 221 -19.17 -21.54 -2.53
CA GLY A 221 -19.68 -20.78 -1.40
C GLY A 221 -21.20 -20.74 -1.34
N CYS A 222 -21.75 -19.62 -0.88
CA CYS A 222 -23.15 -19.45 -0.53
C CYS A 222 -23.76 -18.26 -1.25
N GLU A 223 -25.04 -18.38 -1.60
CA GLU A 223 -25.85 -17.24 -2.04
C GLU A 223 -26.73 -16.77 -0.87
N TYR A 224 -26.63 -15.49 -0.53
CA TYR A 224 -27.42 -14.88 0.54
C TYR A 224 -27.88 -13.49 0.13
N LEU A 225 -29.20 -13.27 0.14
CA LEU A 225 -29.85 -12.01 -0.25
C LEU A 225 -29.40 -11.49 -1.64
N GLY A 226 -29.16 -12.40 -2.60
CA GLY A 226 -28.73 -12.06 -3.96
C GLY A 226 -27.24 -11.76 -4.11
N HIS A 227 -26.44 -11.98 -3.06
CA HIS A 227 -24.98 -11.85 -3.08
C HIS A 227 -24.30 -13.20 -2.92
N TYR A 228 -23.24 -13.43 -3.68
CA TYR A 228 -22.38 -14.59 -3.54
C TYR A 228 -21.28 -14.32 -2.50
N TYR A 229 -21.08 -15.26 -1.59
CA TYR A 229 -20.01 -15.26 -0.61
C TYR A 229 -19.18 -16.53 -0.78
N GLU A 230 -17.87 -16.41 -0.78
CA GLU A 230 -16.99 -17.56 -0.85
C GLU A 230 -17.16 -18.49 0.36
N LYS A 231 -16.77 -19.74 0.19
CA LYS A 231 -16.82 -20.75 1.25
C LYS A 231 -15.97 -20.30 2.44
N ASP A 232 -16.49 -20.54 3.66
CA ASP A 232 -15.85 -20.19 4.93
C ASP A 232 -15.70 -18.68 5.23
N THR A 233 -16.22 -17.81 4.37
CA THR A 233 -16.23 -16.36 4.60
C THR A 233 -17.23 -15.96 5.69
N GLU A 234 -16.78 -15.12 6.63
CA GLU A 234 -17.65 -14.37 7.53
C GLU A 234 -18.00 -13.01 6.90
N PHE A 235 -19.27 -12.61 6.98
CA PHE A 235 -19.75 -11.36 6.38
C PHE A 235 -20.89 -10.74 7.19
N TYR A 236 -21.13 -9.45 6.96
CA TYR A 236 -22.21 -8.70 7.57
C TYR A 236 -23.24 -8.30 6.51
N PRO A 237 -24.41 -8.97 6.42
CA PRO A 237 -25.50 -8.51 5.55
C PRO A 237 -26.16 -7.23 6.08
N SER A 238 -26.00 -6.94 7.37
CA SER A 238 -26.46 -5.70 8.02
C SER A 238 -25.63 -5.41 9.27
N CYS A 239 -25.77 -4.22 9.84
CA CYS A 239 -25.09 -3.84 11.08
C CYS A 239 -25.61 -4.53 12.35
N ARG A 240 -26.51 -5.52 12.22
CA ARG A 240 -27.11 -6.25 13.34
C ARG A 240 -26.96 -7.76 13.23
N GLU A 241 -26.31 -8.23 12.17
CA GLU A 241 -26.23 -9.65 11.87
C GLU A 241 -24.86 -9.96 11.29
N ARG A 242 -24.24 -11.02 11.81
CA ARG A 242 -23.02 -11.61 11.26
C ARG A 242 -23.34 -13.01 10.79
N CYS A 243 -23.00 -13.29 9.53
CA CYS A 243 -23.23 -14.56 8.89
C CYS A 243 -21.90 -15.22 8.53
N ARG A 244 -21.92 -16.54 8.44
CA ARG A 244 -20.81 -17.33 7.90
C ARG A 244 -21.33 -18.25 6.81
N CYS A 245 -20.67 -18.22 5.66
CA CYS A 245 -20.89 -19.21 4.62
C CYS A 245 -20.19 -20.52 5.01
N SER A 246 -20.97 -21.58 5.15
CA SER A 246 -20.50 -22.93 5.49
C SER A 246 -20.55 -23.84 4.27
N THR A 247 -20.02 -25.06 4.42
CA THR A 247 -20.08 -26.12 3.39
C THR A 247 -21.49 -26.33 2.84
N ASN A 248 -21.58 -26.70 1.55
CA ASN A 248 -22.84 -26.94 0.82
C ASN A 248 -23.75 -25.71 0.70
N GLY A 249 -23.18 -24.50 0.64
CA GLY A 249 -23.95 -23.27 0.44
C GLY A 249 -24.84 -22.87 1.62
N THR A 250 -24.61 -23.44 2.80
CA THR A 250 -25.42 -23.15 3.99
C THR A 250 -24.92 -21.90 4.68
N VAL A 251 -25.81 -20.93 4.92
CA VAL A 251 -25.48 -19.71 5.67
C VAL A 251 -26.00 -19.82 7.09
N THR A 252 -25.11 -19.59 8.05
CA THR A 252 -25.47 -19.49 9.47
C THR A 252 -25.25 -18.07 9.94
N CYS A 253 -26.33 -17.43 10.39
CA CYS A 253 -26.30 -16.06 10.89
C CYS A 253 -26.58 -16.02 12.40
N GLN A 254 -25.96 -15.04 13.05
CA GLN A 254 -26.19 -14.72 14.45
C GLN A 254 -26.33 -13.21 14.61
N GLU A 255 -27.16 -12.78 15.55
CA GLU A 255 -27.24 -11.37 15.91
C GLU A 255 -25.87 -10.90 16.41
N ALA A 256 -25.36 -9.82 15.82
CA ALA A 256 -24.05 -9.28 16.11
C ALA A 256 -24.06 -7.76 15.93
N PHE A 257 -23.43 -7.07 16.86
CA PHE A 257 -23.27 -5.62 16.83
C PHE A 257 -21.78 -5.30 16.89
N CYS A 258 -21.38 -4.24 16.21
CA CYS A 258 -20.02 -3.72 16.33
C CYS A 258 -19.72 -3.35 17.78
N SER A 259 -18.47 -3.54 18.21
CA SER A 259 -18.06 -3.14 19.55
C SER A 259 -18.09 -1.62 19.71
N ALA A 260 -17.92 -1.13 20.94
CA ALA A 260 -17.83 0.32 21.20
C ALA A 260 -16.64 1.01 20.50
N HIS A 261 -15.70 0.25 19.96
CA HIS A 261 -14.50 0.71 19.25
C HIS A 261 -14.53 0.40 17.75
N GLU A 262 -15.69 -0.01 17.24
CA GLU A 262 -15.94 -0.28 15.84
C GLU A 262 -17.18 0.49 15.37
N GLU A 263 -17.20 0.79 14.08
CA GLU A 263 -18.33 1.37 13.40
C GLU A 263 -18.73 0.48 12.24
N CYS A 264 -20.05 0.27 12.09
CA CYS A 264 -20.57 -0.43 10.93
C CYS A 264 -20.55 0.51 9.73
N ARG A 265 -19.64 0.26 8.79
CA ARG A 265 -19.51 1.06 7.57
C ARG A 265 -19.09 0.17 6.40
N VAL A 266 -19.21 0.72 5.19
CA VAL A 266 -18.62 0.12 4.00
C VAL A 266 -17.18 0.63 3.88
N GLU A 267 -16.21 -0.28 3.91
CA GLU A 267 -14.80 0.00 3.68
C GLU A 267 -14.35 -0.92 2.54
N ASP A 268 -13.72 -0.37 1.50
CA ASP A 268 -13.33 -1.08 0.28
C ASP A 268 -14.46 -1.92 -0.36
N GLY A 269 -15.68 -1.36 -0.37
CA GLY A 269 -16.86 -2.02 -0.92
C GLY A 269 -17.48 -3.11 -0.04
N VAL A 270 -16.90 -3.39 1.13
CA VAL A 270 -17.37 -4.44 2.05
C VAL A 270 -17.99 -3.81 3.31
N LEU A 271 -19.28 -4.13 3.55
CA LEU A 271 -19.95 -3.79 4.79
C LEU A 271 -19.40 -4.65 5.94
N GLY A 272 -18.98 -4.01 7.01
CA GLY A 272 -18.48 -4.71 8.19
C GLY A 272 -18.33 -3.81 9.40
N CYS A 273 -17.99 -4.42 10.53
CA CYS A 273 -17.52 -3.69 11.71
C CYS A 273 -16.05 -3.36 11.51
N HIS A 274 -15.76 -2.08 11.34
CA HIS A 274 -14.41 -1.59 11.10
C HIS A 274 -13.98 -0.71 12.28
N PRO A 275 -12.70 -0.73 12.68
CA PRO A 275 -12.21 0.07 13.79
C PRO A 275 -12.55 1.57 13.64
N THR A 276 -12.97 2.23 14.71
CA THR A 276 -13.25 3.69 14.69
C THR A 276 -11.97 4.53 14.60
N GLY A 277 -10.82 3.92 14.79
CA GLY A 277 -9.52 4.58 14.81
C GLY A 277 -8.41 3.60 15.13
N TYR A 278 -7.21 4.16 15.29
CA TYR A 278 -6.02 3.42 15.61
C TYR A 278 -5.16 4.16 16.65
N GLY A 279 -4.63 3.43 17.61
CA GLY A 279 -3.60 3.87 18.54
C GLY A 279 -2.21 3.76 17.91
N ARG A 280 -1.29 4.64 18.31
CA ARG A 280 0.08 4.69 17.77
C ARG A 280 1.11 4.70 18.89
N LEU A 281 2.00 3.72 18.89
CA LEU A 281 3.21 3.69 19.71
C LEU A 281 4.39 4.07 18.82
N VAL A 282 5.19 5.04 19.27
CA VAL A 282 6.36 5.53 18.55
C VAL A 282 7.61 5.23 19.34
N VAL A 283 8.62 4.69 18.67
CA VAL A 283 9.99 4.61 19.16
C VAL A 283 10.90 5.36 18.19
N SER A 284 11.67 6.33 18.67
CA SER A 284 12.51 7.20 17.84
C SER A 284 13.84 7.55 18.52
N GLY A 285 14.95 7.60 17.77
CA GLY A 285 16.19 8.22 18.25
C GLY A 285 16.98 7.39 19.27
N ASP A 286 17.62 8.06 20.24
CA ASP A 286 18.37 7.46 21.35
C ASP A 286 17.47 7.20 22.57
N PRO A 287 16.92 5.98 22.69
CA PRO A 287 15.59 5.74 22.17
C PRO A 287 14.54 6.38 23.07
N HIS A 288 13.76 7.25 22.43
CA HIS A 288 12.59 7.91 22.97
C HIS A 288 11.34 7.10 22.63
N TYR A 289 10.45 6.98 23.60
CA TYR A 289 9.20 6.23 23.50
C TYR A 289 8.04 7.19 23.71
N VAL A 290 7.00 7.03 22.90
CA VAL A 290 5.68 7.65 23.10
C VAL A 290 4.68 6.51 23.13
N THR A 291 4.06 6.27 24.29
CA THR A 291 3.04 5.23 24.50
C THR A 291 1.81 5.48 23.62
N PHE A 292 0.92 4.49 23.54
CA PHE A 292 -0.33 4.63 22.80
C PHE A 292 -1.20 5.81 23.27
N ASP A 293 -1.12 6.15 24.57
CA ASP A 293 -1.88 7.23 25.21
C ASP A 293 -1.07 8.54 25.34
N GLY A 294 0.18 8.55 24.84
CA GLY A 294 0.99 9.76 24.66
C GLY A 294 1.99 10.06 25.78
N ARG A 295 2.20 9.17 26.75
CA ARG A 295 3.26 9.30 27.74
C ARG A 295 4.63 9.09 27.13
N THR A 296 5.57 9.96 27.51
CA THR A 296 6.94 9.93 26.98
C THR A 296 7.98 9.51 28.00
N PHE A 297 8.97 8.74 27.55
CA PHE A 297 10.13 8.32 28.35
C PHE A 297 11.27 7.81 27.48
N ASN A 298 12.45 7.63 28.09
CA ASN A 298 13.67 7.23 27.39
C ASN A 298 14.22 5.94 27.98
N ILE A 299 14.78 5.07 27.14
CA ILE A 299 15.41 3.81 27.58
C ILE A 299 16.86 3.78 27.09
N PRO A 300 17.84 4.03 27.96
CA PRO A 300 19.24 4.09 27.50
C PRO A 300 19.86 2.70 27.22
N GLY A 301 19.17 1.60 27.56
CA GLY A 301 19.72 0.24 27.52
C GLY A 301 19.63 -0.49 26.17
N SER A 302 20.46 -1.52 26.01
CA SER A 302 20.60 -2.33 24.78
C SER A 302 19.92 -3.70 24.84
N CYS A 303 18.99 -3.85 25.77
CA CYS A 303 18.29 -5.11 25.98
C CYS A 303 17.11 -5.28 25.02
N THR A 304 16.60 -6.51 24.95
CA THR A 304 15.33 -6.79 24.29
C THR A 304 14.17 -6.48 25.24
N TYR A 305 13.23 -5.66 24.79
CA TYR A 305 12.06 -5.26 25.56
C TYR A 305 10.76 -5.61 24.86
N VAL A 306 9.72 -5.87 25.66
CA VAL A 306 8.34 -6.01 25.18
C VAL A 306 7.74 -4.63 24.95
N LEU A 307 7.52 -4.24 23.70
CA LEU A 307 6.87 -2.99 23.35
C LEU A 307 5.37 -3.05 23.61
N ALA A 308 4.72 -4.04 23.02
CA ALA A 308 3.28 -4.25 23.14
C ALA A 308 2.96 -5.72 22.99
N ARG A 309 2.02 -6.23 23.79
CA ARG A 309 1.39 -7.53 23.60
C ARG A 309 -0.04 -7.49 24.12
N VAL A 310 -0.86 -8.45 23.71
CA VAL A 310 -2.20 -8.61 24.29
C VAL A 310 -2.09 -9.26 25.66
N CYS A 311 -2.62 -8.60 26.69
CA CYS A 311 -2.53 -9.05 28.08
C CYS A 311 -3.90 -9.41 28.66
N GLU A 312 -4.95 -8.81 28.11
CA GLU A 312 -6.34 -9.21 28.36
C GLU A 312 -6.92 -9.87 27.09
N PRO A 313 -6.70 -11.18 26.89
CA PRO A 313 -7.13 -11.86 25.69
C PRO A 313 -8.66 -11.92 25.61
N ALA A 314 -9.18 -11.70 24.41
CA ALA A 314 -10.61 -11.85 24.11
C ALA A 314 -10.77 -12.73 22.87
N ARG A 315 -11.92 -13.42 22.74
CA ARG A 315 -12.16 -14.37 21.64
C ARG A 315 -12.09 -13.74 20.25
N TRP A 316 -12.39 -12.44 20.14
CA TRP A 316 -12.38 -11.68 18.90
C TRP A 316 -11.06 -10.95 18.64
N LEU A 317 -10.09 -11.01 19.57
CA LEU A 317 -8.80 -10.36 19.42
C LEU A 317 -7.75 -11.37 18.99
N VAL A 318 -6.98 -11.02 17.96
CA VAL A 318 -5.79 -11.77 17.58
C VAL A 318 -4.68 -11.43 18.56
N ASN A 319 -4.10 -12.45 19.16
CA ASN A 319 -2.96 -12.24 20.06
C ASN A 319 -1.72 -11.84 19.26
N PHE A 320 -0.99 -10.84 19.74
CA PHE A 320 0.28 -10.44 19.16
C PHE A 320 1.31 -10.05 20.23
N THR A 321 2.57 -10.02 19.85
CA THR A 321 3.68 -9.48 20.65
C THR A 321 4.67 -8.78 19.75
N VAL A 322 5.11 -7.59 20.13
CA VAL A 322 6.18 -6.83 19.47
C VAL A 322 7.32 -6.61 20.43
N LEU A 323 8.52 -6.99 20.00
CA LEU A 323 9.77 -6.81 20.73
C LEU A 323 10.70 -5.88 19.96
N VAL A 324 11.52 -5.12 20.68
CA VAL A 324 12.61 -4.34 20.10
C VAL A 324 13.90 -4.61 20.86
N GLU A 325 15.00 -4.65 20.14
CA GLU A 325 16.36 -4.68 20.68
C GLU A 325 17.16 -3.54 20.05
N HIS A 326 17.84 -2.76 20.89
CA HIS A 326 18.76 -1.72 20.48
C HIS A 326 20.20 -2.23 20.53
N GLU A 327 21.07 -1.65 19.73
CA GLU A 327 22.50 -1.96 19.83
C GLU A 327 23.09 -1.49 21.16
N ALA A 328 24.14 -2.18 21.63
CA ALA A 328 24.96 -1.68 22.72
C ALA A 328 25.72 -0.45 22.21
N GLY A 329 25.28 0.74 22.63
CA GLY A 329 25.89 2.00 22.21
C GLY A 329 27.35 2.13 22.67
N SER A 330 28.16 2.78 21.83
CA SER A 330 29.42 3.42 22.21
C SER A 330 29.15 4.87 22.61
N HIS A 331 29.95 5.44 23.53
CA HIS A 331 29.82 6.85 23.90
C HIS A 331 29.93 7.77 22.67
N GLY A 332 28.84 8.48 22.35
CA GLY A 332 28.80 9.53 21.33
C GLY A 332 28.20 9.13 19.98
N ASP A 333 27.86 7.85 19.76
CA ASP A 333 27.19 7.39 18.53
C ASP A 333 25.67 7.28 18.73
N PRO A 334 24.84 7.53 17.69
CA PRO A 334 23.40 7.30 17.77
C PRO A 334 23.08 5.86 18.15
N VAL A 335 22.18 5.65 19.12
CA VAL A 335 21.67 4.30 19.42
C VAL A 335 20.68 3.91 18.33
N LEU A 336 20.94 2.77 17.71
CA LEU A 336 20.18 2.30 16.57
C LEU A 336 19.43 1.01 16.92
N MET A 337 18.26 0.83 16.32
CA MET A 337 17.50 -0.41 16.47
C MET A 337 18.23 -1.53 15.74
N LYS A 338 18.53 -2.59 16.48
CA LYS A 338 19.18 -3.77 15.94
C LYS A 338 18.17 -4.73 15.33
N ARG A 339 17.06 -4.96 16.05
CA ARG A 339 16.11 -6.01 15.72
C ARG A 339 14.72 -5.68 16.24
N VAL A 340 13.71 -5.90 15.40
CA VAL A 340 12.29 -5.84 15.74
C VAL A 340 11.68 -7.21 15.48
N VAL A 341 10.99 -7.78 16.48
CA VAL A 341 10.35 -9.10 16.36
C VAL A 341 8.85 -8.96 16.57
N VAL A 342 8.06 -9.51 15.66
CA VAL A 342 6.59 -9.45 15.70
C VAL A 342 6.05 -10.87 15.62
N SER A 343 5.35 -11.31 16.66
CA SER A 343 4.63 -12.57 16.66
C SER A 343 3.13 -12.32 16.55
N ILE A 344 2.47 -12.81 15.51
CA ILE A 344 1.03 -12.63 15.26
C ILE A 344 0.54 -13.71 14.27
N HIS A 345 -0.71 -14.16 14.38
CA HIS A 345 -1.30 -15.21 13.52
C HIS A 345 -0.48 -16.52 13.46
N GLY A 346 0.36 -16.80 14.47
CA GLY A 346 1.26 -17.97 14.49
C GLY A 346 2.60 -17.79 13.77
N TYR A 347 2.82 -16.65 13.12
CA TYR A 347 4.08 -16.28 12.46
C TYR A 347 5.02 -15.52 13.41
N THR A 348 6.33 -15.51 13.11
CA THR A 348 7.35 -14.76 13.87
C THR A 348 8.25 -13.93 12.96
N VAL A 349 7.78 -12.75 12.58
CA VAL A 349 8.51 -11.83 11.72
C VAL A 349 9.68 -11.21 12.48
N THR A 350 10.91 -11.47 12.04
CA THR A 350 12.12 -10.84 12.60
C THR A 350 12.73 -9.90 11.57
N MET A 351 12.76 -8.60 11.88
CA MET A 351 13.39 -7.56 11.05
C MET A 351 14.70 -7.15 11.71
N GLU A 352 15.83 -7.56 11.14
CA GLU A 352 17.18 -7.23 11.66
C GLU A 352 17.86 -6.19 10.77
N ARG A 353 18.45 -5.17 11.40
CA ARG A 353 19.13 -4.10 10.68
C ARG A 353 20.32 -4.63 9.90
N GLY A 354 20.49 -4.17 8.66
CA GLY A 354 21.56 -4.62 7.75
C GLY A 354 21.26 -5.96 7.06
N ARG A 355 20.29 -6.73 7.56
CA ARG A 355 19.67 -7.87 6.88
C ARG A 355 18.35 -7.43 6.27
N ARG A 356 18.42 -6.48 5.35
CA ARG A 356 17.27 -6.15 4.51
C ARG A 356 16.84 -7.44 3.80
N TRP A 357 15.53 -7.62 3.60
CA TRP A 357 14.99 -8.72 2.80
C TRP A 357 15.03 -10.13 3.42
N GLU A 358 15.01 -10.27 4.75
CA GLU A 358 14.85 -11.58 5.41
C GLU A 358 13.78 -11.49 6.51
N VAL A 359 12.74 -12.33 6.44
CA VAL A 359 11.68 -12.50 7.46
C VAL A 359 11.60 -13.98 7.81
N ASP A 360 11.49 -14.32 9.10
CA ASP A 360 11.55 -15.71 9.63
C ASP A 360 12.91 -16.41 9.34
N LEU A 361 13.30 -17.37 10.17
CA LEU A 361 14.63 -18.01 10.08
C LEU A 361 14.88 -18.78 8.76
N GLU A 362 13.83 -19.02 7.96
CA GLU A 362 13.90 -19.34 6.52
C GLU A 362 13.91 -18.02 5.74
N ARG A 363 15.02 -17.69 5.09
CA ARG A 363 15.25 -16.38 4.49
C ARG A 363 14.29 -16.11 3.31
N TYR A 364 13.26 -15.31 3.52
CA TYR A 364 12.37 -14.83 2.46
C TYR A 364 12.75 -13.42 1.99
N THR A 365 13.01 -13.24 0.69
CA THR A 365 13.13 -11.92 0.04
C THR A 365 11.77 -11.22 0.01
N LEU A 366 11.72 -9.90 0.22
CA LEU A 366 10.47 -9.12 0.14
C LEU A 366 10.18 -8.68 -1.31
N PRO A 367 8.91 -8.47 -1.71
CA PRO A 367 7.68 -8.55 -0.91
C PRO A 367 7.26 -9.99 -0.57
N LEU A 368 6.63 -10.16 0.59
CA LEU A 368 6.10 -11.44 1.06
C LEU A 368 4.60 -11.31 1.36
N VAL A 369 3.79 -12.16 0.72
CA VAL A 369 2.40 -12.40 1.10
C VAL A 369 2.26 -13.86 1.47
N THR A 370 1.68 -14.11 2.64
CA THR A 370 1.39 -15.46 3.13
C THR A 370 0.21 -16.07 2.36
N GLU A 371 0.20 -17.40 2.19
CA GLU A 371 -0.87 -18.10 1.43
C GLU A 371 -2.27 -17.83 1.99
N ASP A 372 -2.38 -17.72 3.32
CA ASP A 372 -3.62 -17.41 4.04
C ASP A 372 -3.96 -15.90 4.04
N LYS A 373 -3.12 -15.08 3.39
CA LYS A 373 -3.21 -13.61 3.28
C LYS A 373 -3.20 -12.89 4.64
N ASN A 374 -2.81 -13.55 5.73
CA ASN A 374 -2.80 -12.96 7.07
C ASN A 374 -1.69 -11.94 7.27
N LEU A 375 -0.57 -12.10 6.57
CA LEU A 375 0.57 -11.19 6.57
C LEU A 375 0.90 -10.71 5.15
N ARG A 376 1.21 -9.42 5.06
CA ARG A 376 1.84 -8.79 3.90
C ARG A 376 3.02 -7.95 4.37
N ILE A 377 4.19 -8.19 3.80
CA ILE A 377 5.42 -7.50 4.18
C ILE A 377 6.06 -6.96 2.90
N GLY A 378 6.33 -5.66 2.89
CA GLY A 378 6.93 -4.98 1.74
C GLY A 378 8.00 -4.00 2.19
N GLN A 379 8.81 -3.55 1.23
CA GLN A 379 9.71 -2.43 1.44
C GLN A 379 9.26 -1.24 0.59
N GLU A 380 9.05 -0.11 1.24
CA GLU A 380 8.65 1.14 0.61
C GLU A 380 9.60 2.26 1.03
N GLY A 381 10.33 2.78 0.04
CA GLY A 381 11.48 3.65 0.27
C GLY A 381 12.51 2.99 1.18
N SER A 382 12.80 3.64 2.30
CA SER A 382 13.73 3.13 3.32
C SER A 382 13.05 2.29 4.41
N ASN A 383 11.75 2.01 4.29
CA ASN A 383 10.96 1.41 5.36
C ASN A 383 10.55 -0.02 5.06
N ILE A 384 10.62 -0.89 6.06
CA ILE A 384 9.94 -2.18 6.07
C ILE A 384 8.55 -1.96 6.66
N ILE A 385 7.53 -2.40 5.93
CA ILE A 385 6.13 -2.29 6.32
C ILE A 385 5.54 -3.69 6.47
N LEU A 386 4.96 -3.97 7.63
CA LEU A 386 4.19 -5.19 7.89
C LEU A 386 2.73 -4.82 8.10
N HIS A 387 1.87 -5.39 7.27
CA HIS A 387 0.42 -5.37 7.39
C HIS A 387 -0.09 -6.75 7.82
N THR A 388 -1.04 -6.75 8.75
CA THR A 388 -1.67 -7.98 9.25
C THR A 388 -3.18 -7.91 9.03
N ALA A 389 -3.82 -9.06 8.82
CA ALA A 389 -5.28 -9.15 8.71
C ALA A 389 -6.00 -8.68 9.98
N ALA A 390 -5.35 -8.77 11.15
CA ALA A 390 -5.83 -8.20 12.41
C ALA A 390 -5.79 -6.65 12.49
N GLY A 391 -5.30 -5.98 11.44
CA GLY A 391 -5.18 -4.53 11.37
C GLY A 391 -3.99 -3.94 12.15
N VAL A 392 -3.17 -4.76 12.81
CA VAL A 392 -1.91 -4.32 13.42
C VAL A 392 -0.91 -4.03 12.31
N ARG A 393 -0.27 -2.86 12.34
CA ARG A 393 0.70 -2.42 11.33
C ARG A 393 2.01 -2.00 11.98
N ILE A 394 3.11 -2.39 11.35
CA ILE A 394 4.47 -2.02 11.79
C ILE A 394 5.15 -1.28 10.64
N LEU A 395 5.71 -0.12 10.95
CA LEU A 395 6.52 0.68 10.04
C LEU A 395 7.89 0.89 10.68
N TYR A 396 8.93 0.31 10.09
CA TYR A 396 10.29 0.37 10.60
C TYR A 396 11.23 0.94 9.55
N ASN A 397 11.90 2.06 9.85
CA ASN A 397 12.79 2.73 8.89
C ASN A 397 14.19 2.09 8.79
N THR A 398 14.38 0.90 9.36
CA THR A 398 15.67 0.18 9.42
C THR A 398 16.80 0.94 10.13
N ALA A 399 16.48 1.96 10.93
CA ALA A 399 17.46 2.75 11.67
C ALA A 399 16.96 3.09 13.08
N THR A 400 16.37 4.28 13.25
CA THR A 400 16.02 4.86 14.55
C THR A 400 14.52 4.99 14.77
N PHE A 401 13.67 4.67 13.80
CA PHE A 401 12.23 4.93 13.88
C PHE A 401 11.41 3.65 13.70
N LEU A 402 10.53 3.40 14.67
CA LEU A 402 9.54 2.33 14.66
C LEU A 402 8.19 2.92 15.05
N LEU A 403 7.18 2.65 14.23
CA LEU A 403 5.80 3.00 14.49
C LEU A 403 4.96 1.73 14.52
N ILE A 404 4.25 1.54 15.62
CA ILE A 404 3.29 0.44 15.81
C ILE A 404 1.90 1.06 15.82
N THR A 405 1.05 0.64 14.88
CA THR A 405 -0.33 1.09 14.77
C THR A 405 -1.27 -0.07 15.09
N VAL A 406 -2.16 0.11 16.06
CA VAL A 406 -3.10 -0.92 16.52
C VAL A 406 -4.53 -0.39 16.43
N PRO A 407 -5.51 -1.18 15.96
CA PRO A 407 -6.89 -0.70 15.91
C PRO A 407 -7.50 -0.53 17.31
N ASN A 408 -8.47 0.39 17.43
CA ASN A 408 -9.12 0.71 18.72
C ASN A 408 -9.79 -0.52 19.40
N ILE A 409 -10.02 -1.63 18.70
CA ILE A 409 -10.51 -2.87 19.31
C ILE A 409 -9.59 -3.42 20.41
N TYR A 410 -8.30 -3.03 20.41
CA TYR A 410 -7.32 -3.38 21.42
C TYR A 410 -7.30 -2.42 22.63
N HIS A 411 -8.17 -1.42 22.67
CA HIS A 411 -8.22 -0.40 23.73
C HIS A 411 -8.40 -1.04 25.12
N GLY A 412 -7.49 -0.72 26.05
CA GLY A 412 -7.43 -1.25 27.41
C GLY A 412 -7.12 -2.75 27.51
N ARG A 413 -6.56 -3.36 26.45
CA ARG A 413 -6.24 -4.81 26.38
C ARG A 413 -4.76 -5.10 26.20
N LEU A 414 -3.96 -4.06 25.96
CA LEU A 414 -2.53 -4.18 25.73
C LEU A 414 -1.76 -4.08 27.05
N CYS A 415 -0.51 -4.51 27.02
CA CYS A 415 0.47 -4.11 28.02
C CYS A 415 1.89 -4.22 27.44
N GLY A 416 2.85 -3.58 28.10
CA GLY A 416 4.24 -3.48 27.64
C GLY A 416 4.78 -2.08 27.88
N LEU A 417 5.90 -1.76 27.26
CA LEU A 417 6.45 -0.40 27.27
C LEU A 417 5.55 0.62 26.57
N GLY A 418 4.63 0.18 25.72
CA GLY A 418 3.65 1.00 25.03
C GLY A 418 2.47 1.46 25.87
N GLY A 419 2.38 1.04 27.14
CA GLY A 419 1.19 1.27 27.97
C GLY A 419 0.13 0.20 27.79
N ASP A 420 -1.06 0.44 28.35
CA ASP A 420 -2.24 -0.43 28.26
C ASP A 420 -3.29 0.05 27.24
N TYR A 421 -3.09 1.24 26.67
CA TYR A 421 -3.87 1.82 25.58
C TYR A 421 -5.33 2.06 25.96
N ASP A 422 -5.56 2.74 27.07
CA ASP A 422 -6.91 3.00 27.61
C ASP A 422 -7.33 4.50 27.57
N GLY A 423 -6.45 5.35 27.02
CA GLY A 423 -6.64 6.78 26.90
C GLY A 423 -6.13 7.60 28.10
N ASP A 424 -5.59 6.98 29.16
CA ASP A 424 -5.00 7.66 30.31
C ASP A 424 -3.46 7.51 30.35
N PRO A 425 -2.68 8.51 29.90
CA PRO A 425 -1.23 8.42 29.97
C PRO A 425 -0.69 8.34 31.40
N SER A 426 -1.48 8.69 32.43
CA SER A 426 -0.99 8.75 33.81
C SER A 426 -0.69 7.38 34.42
N ASP A 427 -1.25 6.30 33.87
CA ASP A 427 -1.12 4.95 34.40
C ASP A 427 -0.43 3.95 33.46
N ASP A 428 -0.03 4.39 32.27
CA ASP A 428 0.80 3.66 31.28
C ASP A 428 2.01 2.90 31.85
N PHE A 429 2.58 3.32 32.98
CA PHE A 429 3.72 2.65 33.62
C PHE A 429 3.28 1.46 34.48
N ARG A 430 2.47 0.56 33.91
CA ARG A 430 2.08 -0.68 34.57
C ARG A 430 3.17 -1.74 34.43
N LEU A 431 3.48 -2.38 35.55
CA LEU A 431 4.34 -3.57 35.59
C LEU A 431 3.59 -4.78 35.02
N PRO A 432 4.29 -5.89 34.66
CA PRO A 432 3.65 -7.15 34.26
C PRO A 432 2.68 -7.72 35.30
N SER A 433 2.79 -7.31 36.57
CA SER A 433 1.87 -7.66 37.65
C SER A 433 0.56 -6.85 37.66
N GLY A 434 0.46 -5.80 36.84
CA GLY A 434 -0.65 -4.84 36.79
C GLY A 434 -0.50 -3.65 37.76
N ALA A 435 0.48 -3.68 38.68
CA ALA A 435 0.76 -2.57 39.58
C ALA A 435 1.43 -1.39 38.85
N LEU A 436 1.21 -0.17 39.32
CA LEU A 436 1.92 1.01 38.81
C LEU A 436 3.36 1.04 39.33
N ALA A 437 4.30 1.26 38.42
CA ALA A 437 5.70 1.46 38.77
C ALA A 437 5.90 2.77 39.53
N GLY A 438 6.75 2.76 40.55
CA GLY A 438 7.15 3.96 41.27
C GLY A 438 8.16 4.82 40.53
N THR A 439 8.90 4.24 39.56
CA THR A 439 9.90 4.94 38.74
C THR A 439 9.92 4.42 37.30
N THR A 440 10.38 5.26 36.37
CA THR A 440 10.61 4.84 34.96
C THR A 440 11.58 3.67 34.88
N GLN A 441 12.63 3.63 35.72
CA GLN A 441 13.60 2.54 35.71
C GLN A 441 12.94 1.21 36.10
N GLU A 442 12.13 1.20 37.16
CA GLU A 442 11.39 0.02 37.59
C GLU A 442 10.47 -0.49 36.48
N PHE A 443 9.73 0.41 35.84
CA PHE A 443 8.87 0.09 34.69
C PHE A 443 9.65 -0.57 33.56
N VAL A 444 10.72 0.08 33.09
CA VAL A 444 11.54 -0.40 31.96
C VAL A 444 12.18 -1.75 32.26
N THR A 445 12.78 -1.90 33.44
CA THR A 445 13.42 -3.16 33.85
C THR A 445 12.42 -4.32 33.92
N SER A 446 11.16 -4.05 34.30
CA SER A 446 10.14 -5.09 34.41
C SER A 446 9.69 -5.69 33.08
N TRP A 447 9.85 -4.95 31.97
CA TRP A 447 9.48 -5.37 30.61
C TRP A 447 10.64 -5.94 29.78
N LYS A 448 11.79 -6.15 30.43
CA LYS A 448 12.98 -6.75 29.85
C LYS A 448 12.79 -8.26 29.63
N VAL A 449 13.11 -8.74 28.43
CA VAL A 449 13.09 -10.17 28.10
C VAL A 449 14.36 -10.82 28.64
N SER A 450 14.21 -11.92 29.40
CA SER A 450 15.35 -12.65 29.96
C SER A 450 16.05 -13.49 28.87
N GLU A 451 17.18 -13.03 28.34
CA GLU A 451 18.05 -13.87 27.51
C GLU A 451 18.99 -14.69 28.40
N LYS A 452 18.95 -16.03 28.28
CA LYS A 452 19.74 -16.95 29.12
C LYS A 452 21.26 -16.84 28.90
N ASP A 453 21.72 -16.15 27.84
CA ASP A 453 23.11 -16.17 27.38
C ASP A 453 23.75 -14.79 27.13
N ARG A 454 23.08 -13.67 27.44
CA ARG A 454 23.64 -12.31 27.22
C ARG A 454 23.36 -11.35 28.37
N ALA A 455 24.44 -10.84 28.97
CA ALA A 455 24.39 -9.62 29.76
C ALA A 455 24.23 -8.43 28.81
N CYS A 456 23.16 -7.66 28.98
CA CYS A 456 22.92 -6.39 28.28
C CYS A 456 22.92 -5.24 29.29
N SER A 457 23.30 -4.04 28.84
CA SER A 457 23.43 -2.86 29.70
C SER A 457 22.10 -2.12 29.81
N ASP A 458 21.81 -1.59 31.00
CA ASP A 458 20.69 -0.68 31.23
C ASP A 458 21.02 0.77 30.81
N GLY A 459 22.22 1.03 30.28
CA GLY A 459 22.50 2.18 29.40
C GLY A 459 23.17 3.41 30.01
N CYS A 460 23.07 3.63 31.32
CA CYS A 460 23.75 4.75 31.97
C CYS A 460 24.75 4.23 33.01
N ASP A 461 26.04 4.26 32.66
CA ASP A 461 27.12 4.00 33.62
C ASP A 461 27.06 5.07 34.73
N ASP A 462 27.09 4.64 35.99
CA ASP A 462 27.03 5.48 37.20
C ASP A 462 25.74 6.32 37.39
N GLY A 463 24.64 5.97 36.69
CA GLY A 463 23.31 6.53 36.94
C GLY A 463 23.10 7.98 36.47
N THR A 464 24.03 8.54 35.70
CA THR A 464 23.97 9.92 35.21
C THR A 464 23.93 9.94 33.69
N CYS A 465 22.73 9.92 33.10
CA CYS A 465 22.58 10.09 31.66
C CYS A 465 22.92 11.55 31.28
N SER A 466 23.71 11.74 30.22
CA SER A 466 24.22 13.05 29.79
C SER A 466 23.06 14.03 29.56
N ARG A 467 22.93 15.03 30.44
CA ARG A 467 21.96 16.12 30.26
C ARG A 467 22.53 17.15 29.30
N CYS A 468 21.71 17.58 28.35
CA CYS A 468 22.08 18.69 27.48
C CYS A 468 22.22 19.98 28.30
N ASP A 469 23.29 20.74 28.06
CA ASP A 469 23.38 22.10 28.59
C ASP A 469 22.41 23.02 27.82
N VAL A 470 21.80 23.96 28.54
CA VAL A 470 20.80 24.91 28.04
C VAL A 470 21.31 25.70 26.82
N ALA A 471 22.62 25.98 26.78
CA ALA A 471 23.25 26.65 25.64
C ALA A 471 23.23 25.80 24.36
N ASN A 472 23.43 24.49 24.48
CA ASN A 472 23.39 23.54 23.38
C ASN A 472 21.95 23.29 22.91
N GLU A 473 21.00 23.16 23.84
CA GLU A 473 19.57 23.05 23.51
C GLU A 473 19.09 24.23 22.65
N ALA A 474 19.45 25.46 23.04
CA ALA A 474 19.10 26.68 22.30
C ALA A 474 19.80 26.77 20.92
N THR A 475 20.94 26.08 20.76
CA THR A 475 21.69 26.05 19.50
C THR A 475 21.10 25.04 18.54
N TYR A 476 20.86 23.80 19.00
CA TYR A 476 20.26 22.73 18.20
C TYR A 476 18.77 22.96 17.93
N GLY A 477 18.08 23.74 18.76
CA GLY A 477 16.68 24.11 18.56
C GLY A 477 16.39 25.08 17.40
N ARG A 478 17.42 25.59 16.70
CA ARG A 478 17.27 26.55 15.59
C ARG A 478 16.90 25.87 14.26
N ASN A 479 16.35 26.61 13.29
CA ASN A 479 15.87 26.07 12.01
C ASN A 479 16.97 25.42 11.13
N ARG A 480 18.25 25.69 11.39
CA ARG A 480 19.38 25.00 10.72
C ARG A 480 19.72 23.63 11.35
N SER A 481 18.93 23.20 12.32
CA SER A 481 19.02 21.92 13.02
C SER A 481 17.58 21.48 13.35
N CYS A 482 17.26 21.07 14.57
CA CYS A 482 15.94 20.53 14.94
C CYS A 482 14.77 21.50 14.75
N GLY A 483 15.02 22.81 14.75
CA GLY A 483 13.95 23.82 14.61
C GLY A 483 13.13 23.71 13.33
N ILE A 484 13.69 23.09 12.27
CA ILE A 484 12.98 22.83 11.01
C ILE A 484 11.70 22.00 11.19
N ILE A 485 11.65 21.14 12.23
CA ILE A 485 10.47 20.31 12.56
C ILE A 485 9.25 21.17 12.90
N ARG A 486 9.45 22.30 13.58
CA ARG A 486 8.37 23.20 14.05
C ARG A 486 8.18 24.44 13.17
N ASP A 487 8.96 24.58 12.11
CA ASP A 487 8.90 25.74 11.24
C ASP A 487 7.55 25.75 10.48
N ALA A 488 6.69 26.72 10.80
CA ALA A 488 5.36 26.86 10.21
C ALA A 488 5.38 27.11 8.70
N GLU A 489 6.49 27.63 8.17
CA GLU A 489 6.71 27.82 6.74
C GLU A 489 7.71 26.81 6.15
N GLY A 490 8.17 25.88 6.98
CA GLY A 490 9.15 24.86 6.62
C GLY A 490 8.59 23.71 5.79
N PRO A 491 9.44 22.72 5.47
CA PRO A 491 9.07 21.60 4.60
C PRO A 491 8.01 20.68 5.20
N PHE A 492 7.83 20.69 6.52
CA PHE A 492 6.88 19.85 7.24
C PHE A 492 5.54 20.54 7.58
N ARG A 493 5.29 21.77 7.11
CA ARG A 493 4.07 22.51 7.47
C ARG A 493 2.75 21.78 7.17
N GLY A 494 2.73 20.99 6.08
CA GLY A 494 1.55 20.20 5.69
C GLY A 494 1.27 19.04 6.65
N CYS A 495 2.25 18.68 7.49
CA CYS A 495 2.19 17.59 8.44
C CYS A 495 1.72 18.00 9.83
N HIS A 496 1.97 19.25 10.26
CA HIS A 496 1.60 19.73 11.61
C HIS A 496 0.13 19.49 12.00
N PRO A 497 -0.87 19.57 11.09
CA PRO A 497 -2.26 19.25 11.43
C PRO A 497 -2.53 17.76 11.71
N ARG A 498 -1.65 16.86 11.24
CA ARG A 498 -1.82 15.40 11.33
C ARG A 498 -0.87 14.74 12.33
N VAL A 499 0.33 15.29 12.49
CA VAL A 499 1.35 14.81 13.43
C VAL A 499 1.90 16.01 14.19
N SER A 500 1.80 15.97 15.52
CA SER A 500 2.33 17.03 16.37
C SER A 500 3.85 17.10 16.27
N PRO A 501 4.45 18.27 15.99
CA PRO A 501 5.90 18.42 15.89
C PRO A 501 6.60 18.50 17.26
N VAL A 502 5.84 18.57 18.37
CA VAL A 502 6.38 18.89 19.70
C VAL A 502 7.34 17.81 20.21
N GLU A 503 6.89 16.55 20.25
CA GLU A 503 7.72 15.45 20.77
C GLU A 503 8.92 15.17 19.86
N TYR A 504 8.71 15.13 18.54
CA TYR A 504 9.80 14.94 17.57
C TYR A 504 10.87 16.03 17.64
N PHE A 505 10.48 17.30 17.89
CA PHE A 505 11.43 18.37 18.11
C PHE A 505 12.25 18.14 19.39
N THR A 506 11.59 17.77 20.48
CA THR A 506 12.24 17.52 21.77
C THR A 506 13.22 16.35 21.67
N HIS A 507 12.81 15.25 21.04
CA HIS A 507 13.65 14.09 20.77
C HIS A 507 14.86 14.46 19.92
N CYS A 508 14.66 15.23 18.84
CA CYS A 508 15.75 15.69 17.99
C CYS A 508 16.80 16.49 18.77
N VAL A 509 16.38 17.45 19.60
CA VAL A 509 17.33 18.27 20.38
C VAL A 509 18.10 17.40 21.37
N HIS A 510 17.42 16.44 22.00
CA HIS A 510 18.03 15.49 22.93
C HIS A 510 19.07 14.61 22.20
N ASP A 511 18.68 13.94 21.12
CA ASP A 511 19.55 13.06 20.32
C ASP A 511 20.81 13.80 19.82
N VAL A 512 20.63 14.98 19.23
CA VAL A 512 21.74 15.79 18.71
C VAL A 512 22.66 16.21 19.85
N CYS A 513 22.12 16.47 21.04
CA CYS A 513 22.95 16.85 22.17
C CYS A 513 23.70 15.69 22.80
N ALA A 514 23.05 14.53 22.94
CA ALA A 514 23.68 13.29 23.39
C ALA A 514 24.83 12.87 22.46
N ALA A 515 24.67 13.12 21.16
CA ALA A 515 25.69 12.90 20.14
C ALA A 515 26.63 14.12 19.92
N HIS A 516 26.68 15.07 20.86
CA HIS A 516 27.58 16.24 20.82
C HIS A 516 27.53 17.07 19.52
N GLY A 517 26.34 17.21 18.93
CA GLY A 517 26.12 17.95 17.68
C GLY A 517 26.35 17.13 16.43
N ASP A 518 26.45 15.80 16.53
CA ASP A 518 26.62 14.93 15.39
C ASP A 518 25.49 15.11 14.35
N ARG A 519 25.91 15.07 13.08
CA ARG A 519 25.00 15.32 11.98
C ARG A 519 24.16 14.10 11.60
N ALA A 520 24.66 12.89 11.80
CA ALA A 520 23.86 11.69 11.56
C ALA A 520 22.69 11.61 12.54
N ALA A 521 22.92 11.93 13.82
CA ALA A 521 21.85 12.05 14.82
C ALA A 521 20.75 13.03 14.38
N LEU A 522 21.12 14.23 13.93
CA LEU A 522 20.17 15.21 13.39
C LEU A 522 19.39 14.64 12.20
N CYS A 523 20.08 14.05 11.22
CA CYS A 523 19.43 13.56 10.01
C CYS A 523 18.48 12.38 10.29
N HIS A 524 18.83 11.51 11.23
CA HIS A 524 17.97 10.42 11.66
C HIS A 524 16.71 10.93 12.37
N ALA A 525 16.84 11.94 13.24
CA ALA A 525 15.69 12.55 13.91
C ALA A 525 14.75 13.27 12.91
N LEU A 526 15.30 13.99 11.93
CA LEU A 526 14.51 14.62 10.86
C LEU A 526 13.82 13.58 9.97
N GLN A 527 14.52 12.50 9.61
CA GLN A 527 13.95 11.40 8.83
C GLN A 527 12.84 10.67 9.59
N ALA A 528 12.95 10.50 10.91
CA ALA A 528 11.89 9.92 11.73
C ALA A 528 10.60 10.75 11.64
N TYR A 529 10.71 12.09 11.71
CA TYR A 529 9.55 12.96 11.56
C TYR A 529 8.99 12.96 10.13
N ALA A 530 9.86 12.99 9.11
CA ALA A 530 9.44 12.85 7.72
C ALA A 530 8.67 11.54 7.48
N THR A 531 9.16 10.43 8.01
CA THR A 531 8.53 9.11 7.93
C THR A 531 7.18 9.10 8.63
N ALA A 532 7.08 9.69 9.83
CA ALA A 532 5.82 9.82 10.55
C ALA A 532 4.77 10.65 9.78
N CYS A 533 5.21 11.71 9.11
CA CYS A 533 4.37 12.54 8.25
C CYS A 533 3.84 11.76 7.04
N GLN A 534 4.71 11.05 6.32
CA GLN A 534 4.32 10.21 5.18
C GLN A 534 3.35 9.11 5.61
N ALA A 535 3.61 8.46 6.74
CA ALA A 535 2.73 7.44 7.32
C ALA A 535 1.34 7.98 7.74
N ALA A 536 1.21 9.29 7.95
CA ALA A 536 -0.07 9.96 8.24
C ALA A 536 -0.77 10.51 6.98
N GLY A 537 -0.22 10.23 5.78
CA GLY A 537 -0.70 10.75 4.51
C GLY A 537 -0.51 12.27 4.38
N ALA A 538 0.46 12.85 5.09
CA ALA A 538 0.77 14.28 4.99
C ALA A 538 1.79 14.56 3.88
N THR A 539 1.62 15.69 3.20
CA THR A 539 2.61 16.17 2.23
C THR A 539 3.86 16.69 2.93
N VAL A 540 5.02 16.16 2.55
CA VAL A 540 6.34 16.64 2.97
C VAL A 540 7.02 17.29 1.76
N LYS A 541 7.58 18.48 1.92
CA LYS A 541 8.40 19.11 0.87
C LYS A 541 9.88 18.73 1.02
N ALA A 542 10.66 18.97 -0.02
CA ALA A 542 12.11 18.74 -0.01
C ALA A 542 12.77 19.41 1.21
N TRP A 543 13.38 18.58 2.06
CA TRP A 543 14.07 19.01 3.29
C TRP A 543 15.56 18.64 3.29
N ARG A 544 15.97 17.65 2.50
CA ARG A 544 17.38 17.29 2.26
C ARG A 544 17.98 18.11 1.14
N THR A 545 19.26 18.44 1.27
CA THR A 545 20.09 19.02 0.20
C THR A 545 21.45 18.32 0.15
N LYS A 546 22.28 18.64 -0.84
CA LYS A 546 23.67 18.13 -0.92
C LYS A 546 24.49 18.51 0.32
N GLU A 547 24.19 19.66 0.92
CA GLU A 547 24.87 20.19 2.10
C GLU A 547 24.15 19.86 3.41
N PHE A 548 22.87 19.48 3.38
CA PHE A 548 22.04 19.23 4.56
C PHE A 548 21.36 17.86 4.50
N CYS A 549 21.86 16.93 5.31
CA CYS A 549 21.37 15.55 5.38
C CYS A 549 21.29 14.83 4.02
N PRO A 550 22.37 14.82 3.21
CA PRO A 550 22.37 14.07 1.96
C PRO A 550 22.14 12.58 2.23
N LEU A 551 21.34 11.94 1.39
CA LEU A 551 21.12 10.50 1.42
C LEU A 551 21.85 9.87 0.23
N SER A 552 22.76 8.94 0.53
CA SER A 552 23.52 8.21 -0.49
C SER A 552 22.78 6.95 -0.90
N CYS A 553 22.54 6.81 -2.19
CA CYS A 553 21.88 5.64 -2.76
C CYS A 553 22.87 4.63 -3.33
N PRO A 554 22.52 3.33 -3.35
CA PRO A 554 23.30 2.30 -4.03
C PRO A 554 23.57 2.65 -5.51
N PRO A 555 24.56 1.99 -6.15
CA PRO A 555 24.77 2.16 -7.59
C PRO A 555 23.48 1.91 -8.39
N ASN A 556 23.27 2.72 -9.43
CA ASN A 556 22.09 2.67 -10.28
C ASN A 556 20.77 3.03 -9.56
N SER A 557 20.85 3.91 -8.57
CA SER A 557 19.69 4.51 -7.91
C SER A 557 20.00 5.93 -7.43
N HIS A 558 18.96 6.72 -7.26
CA HIS A 558 19.03 8.10 -6.79
C HIS A 558 18.02 8.34 -5.68
N TYR A 559 18.22 9.42 -4.92
CA TYR A 559 17.32 9.80 -3.84
C TYR A 559 16.02 10.40 -4.38
N GLU A 560 14.89 9.96 -3.83
CA GLU A 560 13.59 10.62 -3.97
C GLU A 560 12.88 10.72 -2.63
N LEU A 561 12.13 11.81 -2.44
CA LEU A 561 11.32 12.01 -1.24
C LEU A 561 10.09 11.09 -1.22
N CYS A 562 9.61 10.68 -2.39
CA CYS A 562 8.39 9.91 -2.60
C CYS A 562 8.72 8.84 -3.65
N THR A 563 9.25 7.71 -3.19
CA THR A 563 9.67 6.61 -4.05
C THR A 563 8.51 5.69 -4.41
N HIS A 564 8.65 4.99 -5.53
CA HIS A 564 7.77 3.94 -6.03
C HIS A 564 8.48 2.57 -5.98
N THR A 565 9.18 2.29 -4.87
CA THR A 565 10.05 1.10 -4.78
C THR A 565 9.30 -0.23 -4.78
N CYS A 566 8.02 -0.22 -4.45
CA CYS A 566 7.19 -1.42 -4.43
C CYS A 566 6.49 -1.68 -5.77
N ASP A 567 6.29 -0.65 -6.61
CA ASP A 567 5.61 -0.74 -7.91
C ASP A 567 6.46 -1.47 -8.96
N LEU A 568 7.80 -1.34 -8.88
CA LEU A 568 8.75 -1.82 -9.89
C LEU A 568 9.84 -2.69 -9.26
N THR A 569 9.46 -3.89 -8.83
CA THR A 569 10.36 -4.92 -8.30
C THR A 569 10.52 -6.10 -9.25
N CYS A 570 11.58 -6.92 -9.08
CA CYS A 570 11.70 -8.20 -9.76
C CYS A 570 10.50 -9.11 -9.53
N ALA A 571 9.89 -9.06 -8.34
CA ALA A 571 8.67 -9.79 -8.01
C ALA A 571 7.43 -9.23 -8.72
N ALA A 572 7.36 -7.90 -8.89
CA ALA A 572 6.27 -7.22 -9.61
C ALA A 572 6.18 -7.64 -11.08
N LEU A 573 7.28 -8.10 -11.69
CA LEU A 573 7.31 -8.64 -13.07
C LEU A 573 6.49 -9.93 -13.24
N VAL A 574 6.09 -10.58 -12.16
CA VAL A 574 5.35 -11.85 -12.18
C VAL A 574 3.89 -11.65 -11.74
N GLY A 575 3.56 -10.50 -11.14
CA GLY A 575 2.22 -10.14 -10.70
C GLY A 575 2.23 -8.89 -9.81
N PRO A 576 1.08 -8.23 -9.59
CA PRO A 576 1.03 -6.98 -8.86
C PRO A 576 1.59 -7.13 -7.44
N ALA A 577 2.62 -6.35 -7.13
CA ALA A 577 3.19 -6.29 -5.79
C ALA A 577 2.24 -5.49 -4.88
N PRO A 578 1.88 -6.01 -3.69
CA PRO A 578 1.00 -5.29 -2.78
C PRO A 578 1.76 -4.17 -2.08
N CYS A 579 1.65 -2.97 -2.66
CA CYS A 579 2.08 -1.71 -2.08
C CYS A 579 1.05 -1.14 -1.12
N THR A 580 1.48 -0.31 -0.17
CA THR A 580 0.60 0.71 0.38
C THR A 580 0.35 1.79 -0.66
N TRP A 581 -0.82 2.42 -0.62
CA TRP A 581 -1.15 3.56 -1.50
C TRP A 581 -0.32 4.83 -1.21
N GLY A 582 0.61 4.78 -0.24
CA GLY A 582 1.49 5.88 0.13
C GLY A 582 2.87 5.73 -0.50
N CYS A 583 3.61 6.84 -0.57
CA CYS A 583 5.02 6.81 -0.95
C CYS A 583 5.89 7.23 0.23
N PHE A 584 7.11 6.71 0.27
CA PHE A 584 8.07 6.98 1.33
C PHE A 584 9.41 7.45 0.80
N GLU A 585 10.13 8.20 1.63
CA GLU A 585 11.49 8.67 1.34
C GLU A 585 12.47 7.49 1.19
N GLY A 586 13.28 7.50 0.14
CA GLY A 586 14.29 6.47 -0.06
C GLY A 586 15.09 6.62 -1.35
N CYS A 587 15.57 5.49 -1.86
CA CYS A 587 16.30 5.40 -3.12
C CYS A 587 15.39 4.82 -4.18
N GLN A 588 15.23 5.52 -5.30
CA GLN A 588 14.54 5.07 -6.49
C GLN A 588 15.56 4.51 -7.48
N CYS A 589 15.26 3.37 -8.11
CA CYS A 589 16.12 2.82 -9.15
C CYS A 589 16.20 3.76 -10.37
N ASP A 590 17.41 3.91 -10.91
CA ASP A 590 17.65 4.67 -12.13
C ASP A 590 16.98 4.00 -13.34
N GLU A 591 16.86 4.72 -14.44
CA GLU A 591 16.39 4.16 -15.70
C GLU A 591 17.18 2.92 -16.14
N GLY A 592 16.46 1.82 -16.41
CA GLY A 592 17.01 0.51 -16.77
C GLY A 592 17.24 -0.45 -15.60
N PHE A 593 16.90 -0.08 -14.38
CA PHE A 593 17.06 -0.90 -13.18
C PHE A 593 15.73 -1.04 -12.41
N VAL A 594 15.55 -2.17 -11.72
CA VAL A 594 14.39 -2.47 -10.86
C VAL A 594 14.87 -2.88 -9.47
N PHE A 595 13.99 -2.77 -8.48
CA PHE A 595 14.29 -3.21 -7.12
C PHE A 595 14.31 -4.74 -7.04
N ASP A 596 15.33 -5.30 -6.39
CA ASP A 596 15.47 -6.72 -6.09
C ASP A 596 15.81 -6.92 -4.61
#